data_AF-A0A0K8P6V2-F1
#
_entry.id   AF-A0A0K8P6V2-F1
#
_cell.length_a   1.000
_cell.length_b   1.000
_cell.length_c   1.000
_cell.angle_alpha   90.00
_cell.angle_beta   90.00
_cell.angle_gamma   90.00
#
_symmetry.space_group_name_H-M   'P 1'
#
loop_
_entity.id
_entity.type
_entity.pdbx_description
1 polymer ?
#
loop_
_entity_poly.entity_id
_entity_poly.type
_entity_poly.pdbx_seq_one_letter_code
_entity_poly.pdbx_strand_id
1 'polypeptide(L)'
;MSSLPFVGRPLHDLQRAVVLPFKAVFVVGLCGLINAMTYSGQWWVKWVALGMGIAVVVALARVLRWLLLALAVLWVGRWLQRRHGAAAAAAFEAWAARTPAVADALAAWRRRAAGGTAPVAGG
;
A
#
# COMPACT_ATOMS: atom_id res chain seq x y z
N MET A 1 18.63 -15.61 1.48
CA MET A 1 17.18 -15.92 1.61
C MET A 1 16.52 -14.72 2.28
N SER A 2 16.01 -13.77 1.50
CA SER A 2 15.44 -12.52 2.03
C SER A 2 13.93 -12.65 2.11
N SER A 3 13.43 -13.21 3.21
CA SER A 3 12.01 -13.44 3.46
C SER A 3 11.48 -12.40 4.46
N LEU A 4 11.08 -11.24 3.95
CA LEU A 4 10.10 -10.37 4.61
C LEU A 4 8.75 -10.56 3.89
N PRO A 5 8.03 -11.69 4.11
CA PRO A 5 6.79 -12.01 3.40
C PRO A 5 5.64 -11.03 3.67
N PHE A 6 5.83 -10.08 4.59
CA PHE A 6 4.84 -9.09 4.98
C PHE A 6 4.82 -7.86 4.08
N VAL A 7 5.95 -7.49 3.47
CA VAL A 7 6.07 -6.24 2.69
C VAL A 7 5.63 -6.42 1.23
N GLY A 8 5.83 -7.59 0.63
CA GLY A 8 5.45 -7.84 -0.77
C GLY A 8 3.96 -8.15 -0.99
N ARG A 9 3.26 -8.64 0.04
CA ARG A 9 1.84 -9.00 0.00
C ARG A 9 0.89 -7.86 -0.37
N PRO A 10 1.00 -6.64 0.20
CA PRO A 10 0.09 -5.54 -0.15
C PRO A 10 0.23 -5.09 -1.62
N LEU A 11 1.45 -5.07 -2.16
CA LEU A 11 1.69 -4.75 -3.58
C LEU A 11 1.07 -5.79 -4.51
N HIS A 12 1.24 -7.07 -4.19
CA HIS A 12 0.63 -8.16 -4.95
C HIS A 12 -0.90 -8.10 -4.90
N ASP A 13 -1.49 -7.81 -3.73
CA ASP A 13 -2.95 -7.67 -3.59
C ASP A 13 -3.48 -6.48 -4.41
N LEU A 14 -2.76 -5.36 -4.45
CA LEU A 14 -3.10 -4.18 -5.26
C LEU A 14 -3.07 -4.49 -6.76
N GLN A 15 -1.98 -5.09 -7.24
CA GLN A 15 -1.86 -5.51 -8.64
C GLN A 15 -2.99 -6.47 -9.02
N ARG A 16 -3.29 -7.43 -8.13
CA ARG A 16 -4.37 -8.40 -8.35
C ARG A 16 -5.73 -7.72 -8.42
N ALA A 17 -6.01 -6.75 -7.56
CA ALA A 17 -7.26 -5.99 -7.57
C ALA A 17 -7.43 -5.15 -8.85
N VAL A 18 -6.34 -4.66 -9.44
CA VAL A 18 -6.37 -3.93 -10.72
C VAL A 18 -6.54 -4.89 -11.90
N VAL A 19 -5.82 -6.01 -11.92
CA VAL A 19 -5.77 -6.92 -13.09
C VAL A 19 -6.98 -7.87 -13.15
N LEU A 20 -7.55 -8.28 -12.01
CA LEU A 20 -8.68 -9.21 -11.97
C LEU A 20 -9.94 -8.71 -12.69
N PRO A 21 -10.36 -7.44 -12.58
CA PRO A 21 -11.49 -6.89 -13.35
C PRO A 21 -11.31 -7.06 -14.86
N PHE A 22 -10.11 -6.78 -15.39
CA PHE A 22 -9.84 -6.94 -16.82
C PHE A 22 -9.90 -8.40 -17.26
N LYS A 23 -9.34 -9.31 -16.45
CA LYS A 23 -9.46 -10.76 -16.68
C LYS A 23 -10.92 -11.22 -16.61
N ALA A 24 -11.70 -10.69 -15.67
CA ALA A 24 -13.12 -10.98 -15.54
C ALA A 24 -13.88 -10.59 -16.80
N VAL A 25 -13.72 -9.35 -17.28
CA VAL A 25 -14.35 -8.87 -18.50
C VAL A 25 -13.94 -9.72 -19.70
N PHE A 26 -12.65 -10.05 -19.85
CA PHE A 26 -12.16 -10.89 -20.95
C PHE A 26 -12.77 -12.30 -20.93
N VAL A 27 -12.74 -12.98 -19.78
CA VAL A 27 -13.27 -14.35 -19.64
C VAL A 27 -14.79 -14.39 -19.84
N VAL A 28 -15.52 -13.45 -19.23
CA VAL A 28 -16.97 -13.35 -19.38
C VAL A 28 -17.35 -12.98 -20.81
N GLY A 29 -16.60 -12.08 -21.45
CA GLY A 29 -16.79 -11.71 -22.85
C GLY A 29 -16.53 -12.87 -23.81
N LEU A 30 -15.47 -13.65 -23.60
CA LEU A 30 -15.17 -14.83 -24.43
C LEU A 30 -16.24 -15.93 -24.26
N CYS A 31 -16.66 -16.22 -23.01
CA CYS A 31 -17.78 -17.11 -22.77
C CYS A 31 -19.08 -16.57 -23.39
N GLY A 32 -19.30 -15.25 -23.34
CA GLY A 32 -20.39 -14.53 -23.99
C GLY A 32 -20.44 -14.77 -25.48
N LEU A 33 -19.30 -14.57 -26.15
CA LEU A 33 -19.14 -14.76 -27.59
C LEU A 33 -19.39 -16.22 -27.99
N ILE A 34 -18.83 -17.18 -27.27
CA ILE A 34 -19.07 -18.61 -27.52
C ILE A 34 -20.55 -18.94 -27.35
N ASN A 35 -21.17 -18.49 -26.26
CA ASN A 35 -22.59 -18.71 -26.00
C ASN A 35 -23.48 -18.10 -27.11
N ALA A 36 -23.11 -16.94 -27.63
CA ALA A 36 -23.80 -16.29 -28.75
C ALA A 36 -23.69 -17.08 -30.06
N MET A 37 -22.56 -17.75 -30.30
CA MET A 37 -22.36 -18.57 -31.50
C MET A 37 -22.94 -19.98 -31.40
N THR A 38 -23.03 -20.56 -30.19
CA THR A 38 -23.28 -21.99 -30.04
C THR A 38 -24.73 -22.37 -29.75
N TYR A 39 -25.52 -21.66 -28.91
CA TYR A 39 -26.96 -21.96 -28.71
C TYR A 39 -27.67 -20.91 -27.81
N SER A 40 -28.95 -20.59 -28.09
CA SER A 40 -29.69 -19.45 -27.47
C SER A 40 -30.68 -19.81 -26.34
N GLY A 41 -30.77 -21.07 -25.92
CA GLY A 41 -31.84 -21.53 -25.00
C GLY A 41 -31.68 -21.11 -23.53
N GLN A 42 -30.44 -21.02 -23.02
CA GLN A 42 -30.14 -20.56 -21.66
C GLN A 42 -28.78 -19.88 -21.61
N TRP A 43 -28.73 -18.69 -21.01
CA TRP A 43 -27.51 -17.90 -20.91
C TRP A 43 -26.61 -18.40 -19.77
N TRP A 44 -25.83 -19.46 -20.00
CA TRP A 44 -24.93 -20.03 -19.00
C TRP A 44 -23.84 -19.05 -18.55
N VAL A 45 -23.49 -18.09 -19.42
CA VAL A 45 -22.61 -16.94 -19.14
C VAL A 45 -22.95 -16.17 -17.86
N LYS A 46 -24.22 -16.14 -17.45
CA LYS A 46 -24.64 -15.48 -16.19
C LYS A 46 -23.91 -16.04 -14.97
N TRP A 47 -23.64 -17.34 -14.96
CA TRP A 47 -22.98 -18.03 -13.84
C TRP A 47 -21.48 -17.76 -13.82
N VAL A 48 -20.84 -17.69 -15.00
CA VAL A 48 -19.43 -17.31 -15.12
C VAL A 48 -19.24 -15.85 -14.70
N ALA A 49 -20.15 -14.97 -15.13
CA ALA A 49 -20.16 -13.57 -14.71
C ALA A 49 -20.31 -13.42 -13.19
N LEU A 50 -21.19 -14.21 -12.56
CA LEU A 50 -21.33 -14.25 -11.12
C LEU A 50 -20.04 -14.69 -10.42
N GLY A 51 -19.42 -15.79 -10.88
CA GLY A 51 -18.18 -16.31 -10.30
C GLY A 51 -17.01 -15.32 -10.39
N MET A 52 -16.81 -14.72 -11.56
CA MET A 52 -15.76 -13.72 -11.76
C MET A 52 -16.07 -12.41 -11.02
N GLY A 53 -17.34 -12.02 -10.92
CA GLY A 53 -17.78 -10.86 -10.14
C GLY A 53 -17.41 -11.00 -8.66
N ILE A 54 -17.67 -12.15 -8.05
CA ILE A 54 -17.29 -12.44 -6.66
C ILE A 54 -15.76 -12.35 -6.50
N ALA A 55 -14.99 -12.92 -7.44
CA ALA A 55 -13.53 -12.86 -7.39
C ALA A 55 -13.00 -11.42 -7.39
N VAL A 56 -13.61 -10.53 -8.18
CA VAL A 56 -13.27 -9.09 -8.20
C VAL A 56 -13.63 -8.41 -6.88
N VAL A 57 -14.83 -8.64 -6.35
CA VAL A 57 -15.27 -8.06 -5.07
C VAL A 57 -14.34 -8.49 -3.92
N VAL A 58 -13.99 -9.77 -3.85
CA VAL A 58 -13.07 -10.29 -2.82
C VAL A 58 -11.68 -9.67 -2.95
N ALA A 59 -11.19 -9.46 -4.17
CA ALA A 59 -9.90 -8.82 -4.39
C ALA A 59 -9.90 -7.35 -3.92
N LEU A 60 -10.97 -6.61 -4.21
CA LEU A 60 -11.15 -5.24 -3.74
C LEU A 60 -11.26 -5.17 -2.21
N ALA A 61 -12.05 -6.06 -1.60
CA ALA A 61 -12.17 -6.14 -0.14
C ALA A 61 -10.81 -6.40 0.55
N ARG A 62 -9.94 -7.22 -0.05
CA ARG A 62 -8.60 -7.48 0.47
C ARG A 62 -7.72 -6.23 0.47
N VAL A 63 -7.76 -5.44 -0.61
CA VAL A 63 -7.04 -4.16 -0.69
C VAL A 63 -7.62 -3.13 0.28
N LEU A 64 -8.94 -3.04 0.37
CA LEU A 64 -9.61 -2.13 1.28
C LEU A 64 -9.20 -2.36 2.73
N ARG A 65 -9.09 -3.62 3.17
CA ARG A 65 -8.58 -3.97 4.50
C ARG A 65 -7.20 -3.38 4.77
N TRP A 66 -6.27 -3.51 3.83
CA TRP A 66 -4.92 -2.96 3.99
C TRP A 66 -4.92 -1.44 4.02
N LEU A 67 -5.75 -0.81 3.19
CA LEU A 67 -5.90 0.63 3.15
C LEU A 67 -6.45 1.19 4.46
N LEU A 68 -7.47 0.51 5.03
CA LEU A 68 -8.03 0.86 6.35
C LEU A 68 -6.99 0.70 7.47
N LEU A 69 -6.21 -0.37 7.46
CA LEU A 69 -5.13 -0.57 8.43
C LEU A 69 -4.06 0.52 8.32
N ALA A 70 -3.64 0.87 7.10
CA ALA A 70 -2.67 1.94 6.88
C ALA A 70 -3.21 3.30 7.37
N LEU A 71 -4.47 3.61 7.08
CA LEU A 71 -5.15 4.80 7.58
C LEU A 71 -5.23 4.82 9.10
N ALA A 72 -5.57 3.71 9.73
CA ALA A 72 -5.62 3.59 11.19
C ALA A 72 -4.24 3.86 11.80
N VAL A 73 -3.18 3.27 11.25
CA VAL A 73 -1.80 3.50 11.71
C VAL A 73 -1.40 4.97 11.57
N LEU A 74 -1.65 5.58 10.41
CA LEU A 74 -1.37 6.99 10.17
C LEU A 74 -2.17 7.91 11.11
N TRP A 75 -3.43 7.56 11.37
CA TRP A 75 -4.29 8.29 12.28
C TRP A 75 -3.79 8.21 13.72
N VAL A 76 -3.49 7.01 14.22
CA VAL A 76 -2.91 6.80 15.57
C VAL A 76 -1.56 7.50 15.69
N GLY A 77 -0.69 7.39 14.69
CA GLY A 77 0.61 8.06 14.67
C GLY A 77 0.48 9.57 14.77
N ARG A 78 -0.43 10.18 13.99
CA ARG A 78 -0.72 11.62 14.08
C ARG A 78 -1.33 12.01 15.42
N TRP A 79 -2.23 11.20 15.97
CA TRP A 79 -2.86 11.48 17.26
C TRP A 79 -1.83 11.45 18.39
N LEU A 80 -0.97 10.43 18.41
CA LEU A 80 0.10 10.29 19.37
C LEU A 80 1.09 11.45 19.27
N GLN A 81 1.44 11.86 18.05
CA GLN A 81 2.36 12.98 17.83
C GLN A 81 1.74 14.32 18.25
N ARG A 82 0.45 14.54 18.04
CA ARG A 82 -0.23 15.75 18.55
C ARG A 82 -0.28 15.77 20.07
N ARG A 83 -0.47 14.61 20.70
CA ARG A 83 -0.68 14.51 22.15
C ARG A 83 0.63 14.47 22.95
N HIS A 84 1.67 13.82 22.41
CA HIS A 84 2.92 13.54 23.12
C HIS A 84 4.17 13.99 22.36
N GLY A 85 4.05 14.62 21.18
CA GLY A 85 5.19 14.97 20.34
C GLY A 85 6.22 15.86 21.04
N ALA A 86 5.77 16.89 21.77
CA ALA A 86 6.68 17.78 22.49
C ALA A 86 7.39 17.08 23.66
N ALA A 87 6.67 16.27 24.44
CA ALA A 87 7.25 15.51 25.55
C ALA A 87 8.20 14.40 25.06
N ALA A 88 7.86 13.71 23.98
CA ALA A 88 8.69 12.69 23.36
C ALA A 88 9.96 13.30 22.75
N ALA A 89 9.86 14.45 22.10
CA ALA A 89 11.03 15.19 21.59
C ALA A 89 11.96 15.62 22.73
N ALA A 90 11.41 16.18 23.81
CA ALA A 90 12.19 16.57 24.98
C ALA A 90 12.88 15.38 25.66
N ALA A 91 12.18 14.26 25.82
CA ALA A 91 12.76 13.03 26.38
C ALA A 91 13.85 12.44 25.47
N PHE A 92 13.67 12.49 24.16
CA PHE A 92 14.66 12.06 23.18
C PHE A 92 15.92 12.92 23.23
N GLU A 93 15.78 14.25 23.21
CA GLU A 93 16.91 15.18 23.31
C GLU A 93 17.65 15.01 24.64
N ALA A 94 16.93 14.82 25.75
CA ALA A 94 17.54 14.56 27.06
C ALA A 94 18.27 13.21 27.15
N TRP A 95 17.85 12.19 26.40
CA TRP A 95 18.57 10.93 26.27
C TRP A 95 19.77 11.05 25.34
N ALA A 96 19.62 11.75 24.21
CA ALA A 96 20.69 11.99 23.24
C ALA A 96 21.84 12.79 23.86
N ALA A 97 21.53 13.82 24.66
CA ALA A 97 22.52 14.61 25.39
C ALA A 97 23.34 13.78 26.41
N ARG A 98 22.78 12.68 26.91
CA ARG A 98 23.47 11.74 27.82
C ARG A 98 24.27 10.66 27.08
N THR A 99 24.11 10.56 25.76
CA THR A 99 24.73 9.50 24.94
C THR A 99 25.61 10.12 23.84
N PRO A 100 26.93 10.29 24.06
CA PRO A 100 27.77 11.07 23.15
C PRO A 100 27.79 10.54 21.71
N ALA A 101 27.83 9.21 21.53
CA ALA A 101 27.78 8.60 20.20
C ALA A 101 26.50 8.93 19.40
N VAL A 102 25.38 9.10 20.09
CA VAL A 102 24.10 9.48 19.46
C VAL A 102 24.09 10.97 19.14
N ALA A 103 24.60 11.82 20.05
CA ALA A 103 24.72 13.25 19.83
C ALA A 103 25.60 13.56 18.61
N ASP A 104 26.75 12.88 18.48
CA ASP A 104 27.67 13.04 17.36
C ASP A 104 27.06 12.59 16.03
N ALA A 105 26.35 11.45 16.04
CA ALA A 105 25.63 10.94 14.88
C ALA A 105 24.50 11.89 14.45
N LEU A 106 23.73 12.44 15.40
CA LEU A 106 22.70 13.44 15.14
C LEU A 106 23.28 14.72 14.55
N ALA A 107 24.38 15.22 15.11
CA ALA A 107 25.07 16.40 14.61
C ALA A 107 25.58 16.18 13.18
N ALA A 108 26.16 15.01 12.89
CA ALA A 108 26.60 14.64 11.55
C ALA A 108 25.43 14.57 10.55
N TRP A 109 24.31 13.95 10.95
CA TRP A 109 23.11 13.87 10.12
C TRP A 109 22.50 15.25 9.84
N ARG A 110 22.38 16.11 10.87
CA ARG A 110 21.88 17.49 10.73
C ARG A 110 22.74 18.32 9.77
N ARG A 111 24.07 18.21 9.86
CA ARG A 111 25.00 18.86 8.91
C ARG A 111 24.77 18.40 7.46
N ARG A 112 24.53 17.10 7.26
CA ARG A 112 24.25 16.56 5.91
C ARG A 112 22.90 17.00 5.37
N ALA A 113 21.88 17.08 6.21
CA ALA A 113 20.57 17.59 5.82
C ALA A 113 20.63 19.10 5.46
N ALA A 114 21.38 19.90 6.22
CA ALA A 114 21.58 21.32 5.96
C ALA A 114 22.41 21.60 4.68
N GLY A 115 23.39 20.76 4.37
CA GLY A 115 24.21 20.87 3.17
C GLY A 115 23.57 20.32 1.88
N GLY A 116 22.42 19.65 1.96
CA GLY A 116 21.76 18.98 0.82
C GLY A 116 20.85 19.87 -0.05
N THR A 117 20.80 21.18 0.20
CA THR A 117 19.97 22.15 -0.54
C THR A 117 20.79 23.30 -1.13
N ALA A 118 22.02 23.06 -1.57
CA ALA A 118 22.64 23.97 -2.53
C ALA A 118 21.96 23.75 -3.89
N PRO A 119 21.31 24.76 -4.50
CA PRO A 119 20.82 24.64 -5.86
C PRO A 119 22.02 24.32 -6.76
N VAL A 120 21.85 23.34 -7.65
CA VAL A 120 22.79 23.13 -8.76
C VAL A 120 22.79 24.41 -9.58
N ALA A 121 23.76 25.28 -9.33
CA ALA A 121 24.09 26.36 -10.25
C ALA A 121 24.58 25.68 -11.52
N GLY A 122 23.81 25.86 -12.59
CA GLY A 122 24.11 25.32 -13.91
C GLY A 122 25.49 25.77 -14.39
N GLY A 123 26.18 24.82 -15.01
CA GLY A 123 27.29 25.04 -15.94
C GLY A 123 26.93 24.39 -17.25
#